data_AF-A0A8J3NVE5-F1
#
_entry.id   AF-A0A8J3NVE5-F1
#
_cell.length_a   1.000
_cell.length_b   1.000
_cell.length_c   1.000
_cell.angle_alpha   90.00
_cell.angle_beta   90.00
_cell.angle_gamma   90.00
#
_symmetry.space_group_name_H-M   'P 1'
#
loop_
_entity.id
_entity.type
_entity.pdbx_description
1 polymer ?
#
loop_
_entity_poly.entity_id
_entity_poly.type
_entity_poly.pdbx_seq_one_letter_code
_entity_poly.pdbx_strand_id
1 'polypeptide(L)'
;MTPVDVSVIVPVYNTMPYLRRCMDSLVGQTLGLNRMEIIAVDDGSTDGSAAELARFADRYPGSVKVVRQPNSGGPAGPCNHGLRLATGRFVFFVGADDYLGPEALERLVDAADRYGSEVVLGKTVGVNSRFIYQQVFARNEADISFAGSGLPWSLANIKLFSRDLIERHGIRYPEDMPIGSDFPFTLEACFRAARISVVADYDCYYAVRRLNAQNVTHLSNAADRLYCMRRLMEFTVGLMPPGKDRDAVLSRLFALEVAVVLRDDLINVDRSVQEAVHACVRELADRHLTAETGAELEVETRLRIGVVQAGDVDDLLAVIRQDVQHGIAPIVVEGDRWYAAYPGFRTPGSSMPDEVFEVTAQAAGWAAKLDATQAVWRRRADGATVLAISARSPLPDLAAQGEIRVQAEDLTAPVQVTESRPATVVQAEFAVADVVNASAVSGQRRSVRVSVHARGQEGSAPLRAAGLRLPRPLIWRRGLRVYAITPAKDPSGRLMISVVPMTPGRILARLTRRR
;
A
#
# COMPACT_ATOMS: atom_id res chain seq x y z
N MET A 1 -8.62 -38.91 -19.47
CA MET A 1 -8.53 -37.99 -18.32
C MET A 1 -8.89 -36.61 -18.84
N THR A 2 -9.78 -35.88 -18.18
CA THR A 2 -10.05 -34.48 -18.52
C THR A 2 -8.74 -33.69 -18.40
N PRO A 3 -8.39 -32.82 -19.36
CA PRO A 3 -7.22 -31.96 -19.23
C PRO A 3 -7.32 -31.12 -17.96
N VAL A 4 -6.22 -30.98 -17.23
CA VAL A 4 -6.14 -30.03 -16.11
C VAL A 4 -6.08 -28.63 -16.70
N ASP A 5 -7.01 -27.77 -16.30
CA ASP A 5 -7.02 -26.37 -16.72
C ASP A 5 -6.10 -25.52 -15.85
N VAL A 6 -6.12 -25.70 -14.53
CA VAL A 6 -5.36 -24.85 -13.60
C VAL A 6 -4.52 -25.68 -12.63
N SER A 7 -3.22 -25.40 -12.58
CA SER A 7 -2.35 -25.79 -11.46
C SER A 7 -2.27 -24.65 -10.47
N VAL A 8 -2.83 -24.83 -9.27
CA VAL A 8 -2.72 -23.86 -8.18
C VAL A 8 -1.47 -24.18 -7.35
N ILE A 9 -0.53 -23.25 -7.30
CA ILE A 9 0.70 -23.39 -6.52
C ILE A 9 0.57 -22.63 -5.21
N VAL A 10 0.81 -23.32 -4.09
CA VAL A 10 0.71 -22.78 -2.74
C VAL A 10 2.06 -22.91 -2.04
N PRO A 11 2.90 -21.86 -2.02
CA PRO A 11 4.11 -21.84 -1.18
C PRO A 11 3.72 -21.72 0.30
N VAL A 12 4.18 -22.66 1.13
CA VAL A 12 3.79 -22.76 2.55
C VAL A 12 5.03 -22.67 3.44
N TYR A 13 5.06 -21.67 4.32
CA TYR A 13 6.03 -21.61 5.42
C TYR A 13 5.39 -20.97 6.65
N ASN A 14 5.24 -21.75 7.73
CA ASN A 14 4.74 -21.30 9.02
C ASN A 14 3.51 -20.39 8.93
N THR A 15 2.40 -20.93 8.40
CA THR A 15 1.19 -20.17 8.04
C THR A 15 -0.06 -20.56 8.83
N MET A 16 0.07 -21.37 9.88
CA MET A 16 -1.05 -21.64 10.78
C MET A 16 -1.46 -20.38 11.56
N PRO A 17 -2.76 -20.17 11.80
CA PRO A 17 -3.90 -21.04 11.44
C PRO A 17 -4.50 -20.76 10.05
N TYR A 18 -3.93 -19.84 9.27
CA TYR A 18 -4.54 -19.34 8.02
C TYR A 18 -4.59 -20.40 6.91
N LEU A 19 -3.60 -21.30 6.88
CA LEU A 19 -3.47 -22.36 5.88
C LEU A 19 -4.76 -23.18 5.67
N ARG A 20 -5.48 -23.50 6.75
CA ARG A 20 -6.72 -24.28 6.64
C ARG A 20 -7.74 -23.59 5.75
N ARG A 21 -7.93 -22.28 5.94
CA ARG A 21 -8.87 -21.49 5.15
C ARG A 21 -8.43 -21.38 3.70
N CYS A 22 -7.13 -21.20 3.47
CA CYS A 22 -6.55 -21.22 2.12
C CYS A 22 -6.93 -22.52 1.41
N MET A 23 -6.55 -23.66 1.97
CA MET A 23 -6.79 -24.98 1.36
C MET A 23 -8.28 -25.30 1.21
N ASP A 24 -9.12 -24.98 2.21
CA ASP A 24 -10.58 -25.15 2.11
C ASP A 24 -11.18 -24.33 0.95
N SER A 25 -10.67 -23.11 0.69
CA SER A 25 -11.12 -22.30 -0.44
C SER A 25 -10.74 -22.86 -1.81
N LEU A 26 -9.62 -23.58 -1.89
CA LEU A 26 -9.14 -24.20 -3.13
C LEU A 26 -9.90 -25.46 -3.47
N VAL A 27 -10.12 -26.34 -2.49
CA VAL A 27 -10.89 -27.58 -2.71
C VAL A 27 -12.39 -27.32 -2.91
N GLY A 28 -12.86 -26.13 -2.52
CA GLY A 28 -14.23 -25.67 -2.71
C GLY A 28 -14.48 -24.87 -4.00
N GLN A 29 -13.52 -24.76 -4.92
CA GLN A 29 -13.72 -24.01 -6.16
C GLN A 29 -14.77 -24.66 -7.09
N THR A 30 -15.62 -23.84 -7.71
CA THR A 30 -16.66 -24.30 -8.64
C THR A 30 -16.12 -24.89 -9.94
N LEU A 31 -14.88 -24.53 -10.33
CA LEU A 31 -14.16 -25.12 -11.46
C LEU A 31 -14.08 -26.66 -11.36
N GLY A 32 -14.04 -27.17 -10.12
CA GLY A 32 -14.04 -28.60 -9.83
C GLY A 32 -12.64 -29.24 -9.83
N LEU A 33 -12.40 -30.12 -8.85
CA LEU A 33 -11.14 -30.83 -8.66
C LEU A 33 -10.74 -31.79 -9.80
N ASN A 34 -11.64 -32.02 -10.76
CA ASN A 34 -11.37 -32.78 -11.98
C ASN A 34 -10.73 -31.94 -13.10
N ARG A 35 -10.76 -30.60 -12.97
CA ARG A 35 -10.18 -29.64 -13.91
C ARG A 35 -9.04 -28.82 -13.28
N MET A 36 -8.70 -29.09 -12.01
CA MET A 36 -7.60 -28.40 -11.33
C MET A 36 -6.77 -29.36 -10.49
N GLU A 37 -5.52 -28.96 -10.25
CA GLU A 37 -4.66 -29.58 -9.25
C GLU A 37 -4.12 -28.51 -8.30
N ILE A 38 -3.84 -28.90 -7.06
CA ILE A 38 -3.28 -28.06 -6.02
C ILE A 38 -1.91 -28.62 -5.66
N ILE A 39 -0.87 -27.81 -5.84
CA ILE A 39 0.53 -28.16 -5.55
C ILE A 39 0.96 -27.30 -4.36
N ALA A 40 0.89 -27.88 -3.16
CA ALA A 40 1.34 -27.24 -1.94
C ALA A 40 2.80 -27.61 -1.66
N VAL A 41 3.67 -26.60 -1.57
CA VAL A 41 5.10 -26.79 -1.31
C VAL A 41 5.43 -26.27 0.09
N ASP A 42 5.64 -27.20 1.03
CA ASP A 42 6.09 -26.91 2.39
C ASP A 42 7.59 -26.60 2.41
N ASP A 43 7.93 -25.34 2.68
CA ASP A 43 9.30 -24.82 2.74
C ASP A 43 9.90 -24.99 4.14
N GLY A 44 9.76 -26.19 4.71
CA GLY A 44 10.33 -26.54 6.01
C GLY A 44 9.58 -25.95 7.22
N SER A 45 8.24 -25.97 7.21
CA SER A 45 7.44 -25.47 8.33
C SER A 45 7.65 -26.27 9.63
N THR A 46 7.47 -25.59 10.76
CA THR A 46 7.58 -26.12 12.13
C THR A 46 6.34 -25.84 13.00
N ASP A 47 5.30 -25.21 12.44
CA ASP A 47 4.10 -24.76 13.17
C ASP A 47 2.88 -25.70 13.02
N GLY A 48 3.08 -26.90 12.47
CA GLY A 48 2.01 -27.85 12.17
C GLY A 48 1.45 -27.75 10.74
N SER A 49 1.91 -26.80 9.92
CA SER A 49 1.49 -26.68 8.50
C SER A 49 1.70 -27.98 7.72
N ALA A 50 2.84 -28.67 7.91
CA ALA A 50 3.13 -29.94 7.24
C ALA A 50 2.09 -31.04 7.54
N ALA A 51 1.64 -31.14 8.79
CA ALA A 51 0.63 -32.12 9.18
C ALA A 51 -0.76 -31.77 8.62
N GLU A 52 -1.11 -30.49 8.57
CA GLU A 52 -2.36 -30.03 7.96
C GLU A 52 -2.36 -30.30 6.44
N LEU A 53 -1.24 -30.05 5.74
CA LEU A 53 -1.11 -30.38 4.32
C LEU A 53 -1.27 -31.88 4.04
N ALA A 54 -0.64 -32.74 4.86
CA ALA A 54 -0.79 -34.19 4.74
C ALA A 54 -2.26 -34.61 4.86
N ARG A 55 -3.01 -34.03 5.81
CA ARG A 55 -4.45 -34.27 5.97
C ARG A 55 -5.26 -33.90 4.71
N PHE A 56 -4.90 -32.83 4.01
CA PHE A 56 -5.54 -32.45 2.75
C PHE A 56 -5.18 -33.41 1.61
N ALA A 57 -3.91 -33.83 1.50
CA ALA A 57 -3.48 -34.82 0.51
C ALA A 57 -4.21 -36.16 0.68
N ASP A 58 -4.35 -36.64 1.92
CA ASP A 58 -5.06 -37.88 2.24
C ASP A 58 -6.56 -37.79 1.91
N ARG A 59 -7.18 -36.62 2.13
CA ARG A 59 -8.61 -36.40 1.87
C ARG A 59 -8.94 -36.20 0.39
N TYR A 60 -8.01 -35.65 -0.39
CA TYR A 60 -8.21 -35.31 -1.80
C TYR A 60 -7.11 -35.94 -2.67
N PRO A 61 -7.02 -37.28 -2.69
CA PRO A 61 -5.97 -37.98 -3.43
C PRO A 61 -6.07 -37.68 -4.92
N GLY A 62 -4.94 -37.37 -5.55
CA GLY A 62 -4.85 -37.03 -6.97
C GLY A 62 -5.10 -35.56 -7.31
N SER A 63 -5.82 -34.81 -6.47
CA SER A 63 -6.06 -33.37 -6.66
C SER A 63 -5.13 -32.51 -5.82
N VAL A 64 -4.72 -32.96 -4.63
CA VAL A 64 -3.77 -32.25 -3.77
C VAL A 64 -2.43 -33.00 -3.76
N LYS A 65 -1.38 -32.33 -4.25
CA LYS A 65 0.01 -32.78 -4.21
C LYS A 65 0.75 -31.97 -3.17
N VAL A 66 1.42 -32.64 -2.25
CA VAL A 66 2.25 -32.00 -1.22
C VAL A 66 3.70 -32.36 -1.46
N VAL A 67 4.54 -31.34 -1.51
CA VAL A 67 5.99 -31.49 -1.61
C VAL A 67 6.62 -30.78 -0.44
N ARG A 68 7.67 -31.38 0.13
CA ARG A 68 8.40 -30.81 1.25
C ARG A 68 9.85 -30.58 0.86
N GLN A 69 10.38 -29.44 1.25
CA GLN A 69 11.78 -29.08 1.05
C GLN A 69 12.36 -28.40 2.31
N PRO A 70 13.69 -28.31 2.45
CA PRO A 70 14.32 -27.43 3.43
C PRO A 70 13.95 -25.97 3.15
N ASN A 71 13.86 -25.15 4.22
CA ASN A 71 13.53 -23.73 4.11
C ASN A 71 14.50 -22.99 3.18
N SER A 72 13.96 -22.40 2.12
CA SER A 72 14.69 -21.69 1.08
C SER A 72 14.91 -20.19 1.37
N GLY A 73 14.28 -19.66 2.42
CA GLY A 73 14.39 -18.26 2.84
C GLY A 73 13.33 -17.33 2.23
N GLY A 74 12.48 -17.81 1.32
CA GLY A 74 11.44 -16.99 0.69
C GLY A 74 10.52 -17.77 -0.25
N PRO A 75 9.53 -17.11 -0.86
CA PRO A 75 8.53 -17.79 -1.70
C PRO A 75 9.07 -18.27 -3.05
N ALA A 76 10.22 -17.78 -3.51
CA ALA A 76 10.77 -18.05 -4.85
C ALA A 76 11.04 -19.54 -5.09
N GLY A 77 11.80 -20.20 -4.20
CA GLY A 77 12.14 -21.61 -4.32
C GLY A 77 10.90 -22.53 -4.38
N PRO A 78 9.96 -22.42 -3.42
CA PRO A 78 8.70 -23.16 -3.43
C PRO A 78 7.84 -22.88 -4.67
N CYS A 79 7.78 -21.63 -5.16
CA CYS A 79 7.07 -21.31 -6.39
C CYS A 79 7.70 -21.97 -7.62
N ASN A 80 9.03 -21.92 -7.76
CA ASN A 80 9.76 -22.59 -8.84
C ASN A 80 9.60 -24.12 -8.76
N HIS A 81 9.55 -24.69 -7.55
CA HIS A 81 9.26 -26.11 -7.35
C HIS A 81 7.85 -26.47 -7.82
N GLY A 82 6.85 -25.68 -7.43
CA GLY A 82 5.48 -25.84 -7.89
C GLY A 82 5.38 -25.76 -9.42
N LEU A 83 6.09 -24.80 -10.05
CA LEU A 83 6.10 -24.63 -11.50
C LEU A 83 6.61 -25.87 -12.24
N ARG A 84 7.67 -26.52 -11.74
CA ARG A 84 8.20 -27.76 -12.34
C ARG A 84 7.21 -28.93 -12.31
N LEU A 85 6.26 -28.89 -11.39
CA LEU A 85 5.27 -29.96 -11.19
C LEU A 85 3.92 -29.66 -11.84
N ALA A 86 3.71 -28.43 -12.33
CA ALA A 86 2.45 -27.96 -12.87
C ALA A 86 2.13 -28.61 -14.22
N THR A 87 0.94 -29.20 -14.32
CA THR A 87 0.40 -29.90 -15.51
C THR A 87 -0.87 -29.26 -16.09
N GLY A 88 -1.36 -28.18 -15.48
CA GLY A 88 -2.48 -27.38 -15.97
C GLY A 88 -2.09 -26.45 -17.12
N ARG A 89 -3.04 -26.19 -18.02
CA ARG A 89 -2.88 -25.19 -19.10
C ARG A 89 -2.54 -23.79 -18.56
N PHE A 90 -3.02 -23.48 -17.37
CA PHE A 90 -2.73 -22.27 -16.62
C PHE A 90 -2.11 -22.58 -15.26
N VAL A 91 -1.39 -21.60 -14.72
CA VAL A 91 -0.83 -21.59 -13.37
C VAL A 91 -1.43 -20.43 -12.59
N PHE A 92 -1.76 -20.66 -11.33
CA PHE A 92 -2.21 -19.63 -10.40
C PHE A 92 -1.48 -19.75 -9.07
N PHE A 93 -0.98 -18.65 -8.51
CA PHE A 93 -0.30 -18.64 -7.21
C PHE A 93 -1.21 -18.11 -6.09
N VAL A 94 -1.21 -18.78 -4.94
CA VAL A 94 -1.96 -18.35 -3.74
C VAL A 94 -1.04 -18.35 -2.53
N GLY A 95 -0.96 -17.22 -1.82
CA GLY A 95 -0.27 -17.17 -0.53
C GLY A 95 -1.01 -18.02 0.48
N ALA A 96 -0.29 -18.82 1.27
CA ALA A 96 -0.90 -19.76 2.22
C ALA A 96 -1.69 -19.09 3.36
N ASP A 97 -1.59 -17.78 3.53
CA ASP A 97 -2.42 -16.97 4.42
C ASP A 97 -3.64 -16.30 3.77
N ASP A 98 -3.75 -16.40 2.45
CA ASP A 98 -4.82 -15.82 1.64
C ASP A 98 -5.88 -16.88 1.27
N TYR A 99 -6.91 -16.48 0.54
CA TYR A 99 -7.94 -17.42 0.05
C TYR A 99 -8.65 -16.87 -1.19
N LEU A 100 -9.30 -17.75 -1.94
CA LEU A 100 -10.04 -17.40 -3.15
C LEU A 100 -11.55 -17.28 -2.91
N GLY A 101 -12.21 -16.49 -3.75
CA GLY A 101 -13.66 -16.54 -3.91
C GLY A 101 -14.10 -17.88 -4.55
N PRO A 102 -15.27 -18.43 -4.22
CA PRO A 102 -15.69 -19.77 -4.68
C PRO A 102 -15.63 -20.01 -6.19
N GLU A 103 -15.90 -18.98 -6.99
CA GLU A 103 -15.95 -19.06 -8.46
C GLU A 103 -14.74 -18.39 -9.12
N ALA A 104 -13.70 -18.09 -8.35
CA ALA A 104 -12.57 -17.30 -8.83
C ALA A 104 -11.86 -17.97 -10.02
N LEU A 105 -11.48 -19.24 -9.90
CA LEU A 105 -10.74 -19.92 -10.96
C LEU A 105 -11.59 -20.17 -12.21
N GLU A 106 -12.88 -20.50 -12.04
CA GLU A 106 -13.80 -20.68 -13.15
C GLU A 106 -13.93 -19.39 -13.98
N ARG A 107 -14.18 -18.25 -13.31
CA ARG A 107 -14.28 -16.95 -14.00
C ARG A 107 -12.99 -16.52 -14.68
N LEU A 108 -11.83 -16.80 -14.07
CA LEU A 108 -10.54 -16.47 -14.66
C LEU A 108 -10.24 -17.31 -15.91
N VAL A 109 -10.55 -18.61 -15.87
CA VAL A 109 -10.42 -19.51 -17.03
C VAL A 109 -11.37 -19.09 -18.14
N ASP A 110 -12.64 -18.81 -17.81
CA ASP A 110 -13.63 -18.34 -18.79
C ASP A 110 -13.19 -17.04 -19.46
N ALA A 111 -12.62 -16.10 -18.70
CA ALA A 111 -12.08 -14.85 -19.24
C ALA A 111 -10.86 -15.10 -20.13
N ALA A 112 -9.96 -16.02 -19.74
CA ALA A 112 -8.80 -16.38 -20.55
C ALA A 112 -9.23 -16.98 -21.89
N ASP A 113 -10.18 -17.92 -21.88
CA ASP A 113 -10.69 -18.56 -23.10
C ASP A 113 -11.49 -17.58 -23.97
N ARG A 114 -12.34 -16.74 -23.35
CA ARG A 114 -13.16 -15.74 -24.05
C ARG A 114 -12.30 -14.70 -24.77
N TYR A 115 -11.26 -14.21 -24.10
CA TYR A 115 -10.42 -13.14 -24.63
C TYR A 115 -9.15 -13.65 -25.28
N GLY A 116 -8.80 -14.94 -25.19
CA GLY A 116 -7.49 -15.43 -25.64
C GLY A 116 -6.33 -14.82 -24.84
N SER A 117 -6.53 -14.59 -23.53
CA SER A 117 -5.53 -13.97 -22.67
C SER A 117 -4.49 -14.97 -22.19
N GLU A 118 -3.23 -14.54 -22.15
CA GLU A 118 -2.16 -15.31 -21.51
C GLU A 118 -1.96 -14.92 -20.04
N VAL A 119 -2.47 -13.75 -19.63
CA VAL A 119 -2.51 -13.32 -18.23
C VAL A 119 -3.90 -12.77 -17.92
N VAL A 120 -4.49 -13.21 -16.80
CA VAL A 120 -5.79 -12.70 -16.32
C VAL A 120 -5.67 -12.21 -14.89
N LEU A 121 -6.00 -10.95 -14.67
CA LEU A 121 -6.11 -10.34 -13.36
C LEU A 121 -7.51 -10.59 -12.78
N GLY A 122 -7.58 -11.15 -11.58
CA GLY A 122 -8.81 -11.22 -10.79
C GLY A 122 -8.85 -10.16 -9.72
N LYS A 123 -10.02 -9.54 -9.48
CA LYS A 123 -10.16 -8.51 -8.46
C LYS A 123 -9.68 -9.00 -7.11
N THR A 124 -8.79 -8.21 -6.53
CA THR A 124 -8.19 -8.49 -5.24
C THR A 124 -8.78 -7.58 -4.17
N VAL A 125 -9.18 -8.17 -3.05
CA VAL A 125 -9.74 -7.47 -1.90
C VAL A 125 -8.83 -7.66 -0.69
N GLY A 126 -8.56 -6.56 0.01
CA GLY A 126 -7.77 -6.58 1.23
C GLY A 126 -8.60 -6.94 2.46
N VAL A 127 -8.10 -7.89 3.26
CA VAL A 127 -8.68 -8.31 4.54
C VAL A 127 -7.79 -7.84 5.69
N ASN A 128 -8.40 -7.48 6.82
CA ASN A 128 -7.69 -6.95 8.00
C ASN A 128 -6.86 -5.69 7.71
N SER A 129 -7.43 -4.77 6.92
CA SER A 129 -6.75 -3.53 6.50
C SER A 129 -5.48 -3.76 5.66
N ARG A 130 -5.40 -4.89 4.94
CA ARG A 130 -4.43 -5.05 3.86
C ARG A 130 -4.79 -4.04 2.77
N PHE A 131 -3.82 -3.21 2.37
CA PHE A 131 -4.01 -2.25 1.29
C PHE A 131 -3.83 -2.94 -0.07
N ILE A 132 -4.70 -2.63 -1.02
CA ILE A 132 -4.67 -3.13 -2.40
C ILE A 132 -4.95 -1.94 -3.34
N TYR A 133 -4.15 -1.81 -4.40
CA TYR A 133 -4.41 -0.84 -5.47
C TYR A 133 -5.62 -1.30 -6.29
N GLN A 134 -6.70 -0.50 -6.28
CA GLN A 134 -7.97 -0.87 -6.91
C GLN A 134 -8.14 -0.35 -8.35
N GLN A 135 -7.26 0.56 -8.81
CA GLN A 135 -7.42 1.24 -10.11
C GLN A 135 -7.53 0.28 -11.29
N VAL A 136 -6.72 -0.78 -11.32
CA VAL A 136 -6.78 -1.79 -12.39
C VAL A 136 -8.10 -2.58 -12.38
N PHE A 137 -8.79 -2.65 -11.25
CA PHE A 137 -10.06 -3.36 -11.06
C PHE A 137 -11.28 -2.43 -11.15
N ALA A 138 -11.16 -1.28 -11.82
CA ALA A 138 -12.27 -0.36 -12.00
C ALA A 138 -13.42 -0.95 -12.84
N ARG A 139 -13.10 -1.83 -13.80
CA ARG A 139 -14.06 -2.55 -14.65
C ARG A 139 -13.38 -3.77 -15.30
N ASN A 140 -14.19 -4.67 -15.86
CA ASN A 140 -13.68 -5.74 -16.71
C ASN A 140 -13.04 -5.12 -17.96
N GLU A 141 -11.88 -5.64 -18.35
CA GLU A 141 -11.17 -5.22 -19.56
C GLU A 141 -10.68 -6.45 -20.31
N ALA A 142 -10.86 -6.45 -21.63
CA ALA A 142 -10.42 -7.57 -22.47
C ALA A 142 -8.92 -7.52 -22.77
N ASP A 143 -8.34 -6.32 -22.78
CA ASP A 143 -6.94 -6.07 -23.12
C ASP A 143 -6.45 -4.80 -22.41
N ILE A 144 -5.33 -4.89 -21.67
CA ILE A 144 -4.73 -3.76 -20.96
C ILE A 144 -3.22 -3.66 -21.23
N SER A 145 -2.70 -2.45 -21.23
CA SER A 145 -1.26 -2.16 -21.31
C SER A 145 -0.72 -1.61 -19.98
N PHE A 146 0.60 -1.49 -19.84
CA PHE A 146 1.20 -0.90 -18.63
C PHE A 146 0.87 0.59 -18.52
N ALA A 147 1.18 1.38 -19.55
CA ALA A 147 0.99 2.83 -19.53
C ALA A 147 -0.51 3.25 -19.56
N GLY A 148 -1.38 2.41 -20.12
CA GLY A 148 -2.81 2.70 -20.27
C GLY A 148 -3.70 2.24 -19.11
N SER A 149 -3.14 1.66 -18.05
CA SER A 149 -3.93 1.03 -16.99
C SER A 149 -3.28 1.10 -15.61
N GLY A 150 -3.96 0.56 -14.59
CA GLY A 150 -3.38 0.40 -13.25
C GLY A 150 -2.41 -0.78 -13.09
N LEU A 151 -2.04 -1.48 -14.17
CA LEU A 151 -1.21 -2.70 -14.14
C LEU A 151 0.14 -2.54 -13.41
N PRO A 152 0.93 -1.46 -13.59
CA PRO A 152 2.20 -1.29 -12.88
C PRO A 152 2.06 -1.37 -11.34
N TRP A 153 0.89 -0.98 -10.82
CA TRP A 153 0.56 -1.00 -9.40
C TRP A 153 -0.02 -2.33 -8.91
N SER A 154 -0.19 -3.30 -9.81
CA SER A 154 -0.73 -4.64 -9.54
C SER A 154 0.19 -5.72 -10.11
N LEU A 155 1.46 -5.72 -9.72
CA LEU A 155 2.48 -6.69 -10.19
C LEU A 155 2.81 -7.81 -9.18
N ALA A 156 1.90 -8.09 -8.24
CA ALA A 156 1.97 -9.32 -7.45
C ALA A 156 1.62 -10.55 -8.31
N ASN A 157 2.13 -11.72 -7.96
CA ASN A 157 1.94 -12.98 -8.71
C ASN A 157 0.54 -13.62 -8.58
N ILE A 158 -0.44 -12.93 -8.00
CA ILE A 158 -1.81 -13.44 -7.74
C ILE A 158 -2.72 -13.28 -8.97
N LYS A 159 -2.34 -13.93 -10.08
CA LYS A 159 -3.02 -13.89 -11.38
C LYS A 159 -3.08 -15.30 -11.99
N LEU A 160 -3.94 -15.47 -12.98
CA LEU A 160 -3.90 -16.63 -13.84
C LEU A 160 -2.88 -16.38 -14.95
N PHE A 161 -1.92 -17.28 -15.11
CA PHE A 161 -0.88 -17.20 -16.15
C PHE A 161 -0.96 -18.42 -17.06
N SER A 162 -0.85 -18.23 -18.37
CA SER A 162 -0.65 -19.32 -19.32
C SER A 162 0.64 -20.06 -18.98
N ARG A 163 0.56 -21.38 -18.81
CA ARG A 163 1.77 -22.20 -18.62
C ARG A 163 2.63 -22.19 -19.87
N ASP A 164 2.01 -22.15 -21.05
CA ASP A 164 2.75 -22.07 -22.32
C ASP A 164 3.59 -20.78 -22.38
N LEU A 165 3.03 -19.64 -21.99
CA LEU A 165 3.78 -18.37 -21.86
C LEU A 165 4.99 -18.53 -20.94
N ILE A 166 4.78 -19.12 -19.76
CA ILE A 166 5.84 -19.32 -18.76
C ILE A 166 6.96 -20.20 -19.32
N GLU A 167 6.63 -21.34 -19.94
CA GLU A 167 7.63 -22.28 -20.46
C GLU A 167 8.32 -21.76 -21.73
N ARG A 168 7.57 -21.15 -22.64
CA ARG A 168 8.07 -20.57 -23.90
C ARG A 168 9.14 -19.51 -23.69
N HIS A 169 9.03 -18.74 -22.60
CA HIS A 169 9.98 -17.69 -22.25
C HIS A 169 10.91 -18.05 -21.08
N GLY A 170 10.78 -19.26 -20.52
CA GLY A 170 11.63 -19.70 -19.40
C GLY A 170 11.45 -18.88 -18.12
N ILE A 171 10.26 -18.33 -17.89
CA ILE A 171 9.99 -17.39 -16.79
C ILE A 171 10.06 -18.13 -15.45
N ARG A 172 10.95 -17.68 -14.55
CA ARG A 172 11.17 -18.27 -13.22
C ARG A 172 11.38 -17.17 -12.18
N TYR A 173 11.14 -17.50 -10.91
CA TYR A 173 11.44 -16.58 -9.82
C TYR A 173 12.95 -16.52 -9.57
N PRO A 174 13.54 -15.34 -9.37
CA PRO A 174 14.90 -15.21 -8.88
C PRO A 174 14.96 -15.67 -7.40
N GLU A 175 15.68 -16.75 -7.14
CA GLU A 175 15.82 -17.34 -5.80
C GLU A 175 16.85 -16.61 -4.93
N ASP A 176 17.68 -15.76 -5.53
CA ASP A 176 18.68 -14.94 -4.83
C ASP A 176 18.12 -13.63 -4.27
N MET A 177 16.83 -13.34 -4.49
CA MET A 177 16.15 -12.15 -4.00
C MET A 177 15.36 -12.44 -2.71
N PRO A 178 15.79 -11.93 -1.54
CA PRO A 178 15.10 -12.15 -0.28
C PRO A 178 13.73 -11.45 -0.20
N ILE A 179 13.53 -10.37 -0.97
CA ILE A 179 12.27 -9.64 -1.07
C ILE A 179 11.94 -9.29 -2.52
N GLY A 180 10.65 -9.25 -2.86
CA GLY A 180 10.16 -8.80 -4.16
C GLY A 180 10.48 -9.73 -5.34
N SER A 181 10.79 -11.00 -5.08
CA SER A 181 11.10 -11.98 -6.14
C SER A 181 9.90 -12.31 -7.04
N ASP A 182 8.67 -11.97 -6.63
CA ASP A 182 7.47 -12.06 -7.44
C ASP A 182 7.39 -10.99 -8.54
N PHE A 183 8.03 -9.84 -8.35
CA PHE A 183 7.98 -8.74 -9.31
C PHE A 183 8.65 -9.12 -10.64
N PRO A 184 9.90 -9.66 -10.70
CA PRO A 184 10.52 -10.03 -11.97
C PRO A 184 9.71 -11.07 -12.75
N PHE A 185 9.22 -12.11 -12.06
CA PHE A 185 8.34 -13.13 -12.65
C PHE A 185 7.09 -12.51 -13.26
N THR A 186 6.37 -11.69 -12.49
CA THR A 186 5.08 -11.12 -12.92
C THR A 186 5.26 -10.06 -14.00
N LEU A 187 6.30 -9.22 -13.89
CA LEU A 187 6.61 -8.20 -14.89
C LEU A 187 6.93 -8.86 -16.24
N GLU A 188 7.78 -9.88 -16.26
CA GLU A 188 8.11 -10.59 -17.49
C GLU A 188 6.90 -11.30 -18.09
N ALA A 189 6.10 -11.99 -17.27
CA ALA A 189 4.89 -12.64 -17.76
C ALA A 189 3.93 -11.63 -18.39
N CYS A 190 3.67 -10.50 -17.73
CA CYS A 190 2.81 -9.45 -18.28
C CYS A 190 3.41 -8.83 -19.54
N PHE A 191 4.72 -8.54 -19.57
CA PHE A 191 5.36 -7.90 -20.72
C PHE A 191 5.43 -8.80 -21.96
N ARG A 192 5.60 -10.11 -21.77
CA ARG A 192 5.68 -11.10 -22.85
C ARG A 192 4.30 -11.63 -23.30
N ALA A 193 3.25 -11.40 -22.52
CA ALA A 193 1.91 -11.86 -22.82
C ALA A 193 1.38 -11.22 -24.10
N ALA A 194 0.77 -12.03 -24.97
CA ALA A 194 0.07 -11.54 -26.15
C ALA A 194 -1.16 -10.69 -25.77
N ARG A 195 -1.79 -10.98 -24.63
CA ARG A 195 -2.95 -10.26 -24.10
C ARG A 195 -3.08 -10.43 -22.59
N ILE A 196 -3.46 -9.34 -21.93
CA ILE A 196 -3.74 -9.27 -20.50
C ILE A 196 -5.18 -8.80 -20.31
N SER A 197 -6.02 -9.58 -19.64
CA SER A 197 -7.41 -9.19 -19.32
C SER A 197 -7.66 -9.04 -17.82
N VAL A 198 -8.78 -8.41 -17.48
CA VAL A 198 -9.19 -8.13 -16.09
C VAL A 198 -10.62 -8.62 -15.85
N VAL A 199 -10.79 -9.36 -14.76
CA VAL A 199 -12.08 -9.70 -14.12
C VAL A 199 -12.22 -8.87 -12.86
N ALA A 200 -13.08 -7.85 -12.90
CA ALA A 200 -13.31 -6.84 -11.87
C ALA A 200 -14.71 -6.90 -11.23
N ASP A 201 -15.64 -7.61 -11.86
CA ASP A 201 -17.04 -7.73 -11.40
C ASP A 201 -17.24 -8.80 -10.31
N TYR A 202 -16.18 -9.52 -9.94
CA TYR A 202 -16.19 -10.54 -8.89
C TYR A 202 -14.93 -10.47 -8.03
N ASP A 203 -15.08 -10.58 -6.71
CA ASP A 203 -13.96 -10.60 -5.77
C ASP A 203 -13.26 -11.98 -5.80
N CYS A 204 -12.28 -12.11 -6.69
CA CYS A 204 -11.55 -13.36 -6.94
C CYS A 204 -10.58 -13.73 -5.82
N TYR A 205 -9.85 -12.76 -5.27
CA TYR A 205 -8.74 -13.00 -4.34
C TYR A 205 -8.87 -12.18 -3.07
N TYR A 206 -8.65 -12.79 -1.91
CA TYR A 206 -8.70 -12.13 -0.62
C TYR A 206 -7.32 -12.12 0.04
N ALA A 207 -6.62 -10.99 -0.07
CA ALA A 207 -5.28 -10.80 0.49
C ALA A 207 -5.36 -10.42 1.98
N VAL A 208 -4.83 -11.25 2.85
CA VAL A 208 -4.95 -11.18 4.30
C VAL A 208 -3.70 -10.55 4.91
N ARG A 209 -3.91 -9.51 5.72
CA ARG A 209 -2.87 -9.06 6.64
C ARG A 209 -2.87 -9.94 7.89
N ARG A 210 -1.80 -10.72 8.09
CA ARG A 210 -1.59 -11.48 9.33
C ARG A 210 -1.49 -10.55 10.54
N LEU A 211 -2.05 -10.98 11.67
CA LEU A 211 -2.03 -10.21 12.92
C LEU A 211 -0.69 -10.28 13.66
N ASN A 212 0.17 -11.26 13.35
CA ASN A 212 1.46 -11.49 14.01
C ASN A 212 2.67 -10.86 13.29
N ALA A 213 2.48 -10.23 12.12
CA ALA A 213 3.49 -9.50 11.35
C ALA A 213 4.79 -10.28 10.99
N GLN A 214 4.76 -11.61 10.93
CA GLN A 214 5.94 -12.46 10.66
C GLN A 214 6.31 -12.62 9.17
N ASN A 215 5.85 -11.73 8.28
CA ASN A 215 6.12 -11.87 6.84
C ASN A 215 7.54 -11.41 6.51
N VAL A 216 8.19 -12.08 5.55
CA VAL A 216 9.61 -11.82 5.15
C VAL A 216 9.89 -10.35 4.86
N THR A 217 8.97 -9.64 4.18
CA THR A 217 9.10 -8.20 3.88
C THR A 217 9.17 -7.30 5.12
N HIS A 218 8.62 -7.74 6.26
CA HIS A 218 8.72 -7.00 7.53
C HIS A 218 10.05 -7.24 8.25
N LEU A 219 10.78 -8.31 7.89
CA LEU A 219 12.03 -8.71 8.54
C LEU A 219 13.29 -8.28 7.76
N SER A 220 13.16 -7.79 6.53
CA SER A 220 14.30 -7.41 5.67
C SER A 220 15.03 -6.16 6.18
N ASN A 221 16.36 -6.21 6.18
CA ASN A 221 17.22 -5.09 6.57
C ASN A 221 17.42 -4.08 5.41
N ALA A 222 18.13 -2.97 5.67
CA ALA A 222 18.38 -1.94 4.68
C ALA A 222 19.24 -2.41 3.49
N ALA A 223 20.24 -3.27 3.73
CA ALA A 223 21.10 -3.81 2.67
C ALA A 223 20.31 -4.69 1.70
N ASP A 224 19.44 -5.57 2.20
CA ASP A 224 18.55 -6.39 1.38
C ASP A 224 17.64 -5.51 0.50
N ARG A 225 17.09 -4.43 1.07
CA ARG A 225 16.25 -3.48 0.33
C ARG A 225 17.02 -2.80 -0.80
N LEU A 226 18.24 -2.33 -0.54
CA LEU A 226 19.07 -1.69 -1.57
C LEU A 226 19.46 -2.68 -2.68
N TYR A 227 19.84 -3.90 -2.30
CA TYR A 227 20.15 -4.95 -3.25
C TYR A 227 18.97 -5.28 -4.16
N CYS A 228 17.81 -5.59 -3.57
CA CYS A 228 16.60 -5.91 -4.31
C CYS A 228 16.13 -4.73 -5.17
N MET A 229 16.13 -3.50 -4.66
CA MET A 229 15.74 -2.31 -5.43
C MET A 229 16.58 -2.16 -6.70
N ARG A 230 17.91 -2.28 -6.60
CA ARG A 230 18.79 -2.23 -7.77
C ARG A 230 18.47 -3.33 -8.76
N ARG A 231 18.34 -4.57 -8.27
CA ARG A 231 17.99 -5.75 -9.10
C ARG A 231 16.66 -5.58 -9.84
N LEU A 232 15.64 -5.02 -9.19
CA LEU A 232 14.34 -4.76 -9.81
C LEU A 232 14.43 -3.73 -10.94
N MET A 233 15.19 -2.65 -10.73
CA MET A 233 15.38 -1.62 -11.76
C MET A 233 16.21 -2.14 -12.94
N GLU A 234 17.33 -2.82 -12.67
CA GLU A 234 18.17 -3.44 -13.70
C GLU A 234 17.39 -4.46 -14.52
N PHE A 235 16.61 -5.32 -13.86
CA PHE A 235 15.73 -6.27 -14.54
C PHE A 235 14.71 -5.57 -15.43
N THR A 236 14.05 -4.52 -14.92
CA THR A 236 13.05 -3.74 -15.67
C THR A 236 13.65 -3.11 -16.93
N VAL A 237 14.81 -2.46 -16.80
CA VAL A 237 15.49 -1.78 -17.91
C VAL A 237 16.07 -2.78 -18.91
N GLY A 238 16.51 -3.96 -18.46
CA GLY A 238 17.00 -5.04 -19.32
C GLY A 238 15.88 -5.76 -20.08
N LEU A 239 14.70 -5.89 -19.46
CA LEU A 239 13.54 -6.55 -20.06
C LEU A 239 12.79 -5.64 -21.04
N MET A 240 12.55 -4.38 -20.65
CA MET A 240 11.67 -3.47 -21.36
C MET A 240 12.47 -2.40 -22.12
N PRO A 241 12.22 -2.18 -23.42
CA PRO A 241 12.86 -1.10 -24.17
C PRO A 241 12.37 0.28 -23.66
N PRO A 242 13.10 1.37 -23.96
CA PRO A 242 12.62 2.72 -23.70
C PRO A 242 11.24 2.99 -24.30
N GLY A 243 10.33 3.51 -23.48
CA GLY A 243 8.96 3.83 -23.87
C GLY A 243 8.02 3.92 -22.66
N LYS A 244 6.79 4.39 -22.92
CA LYS A 244 5.80 4.70 -21.88
C LYS A 244 5.50 3.53 -20.93
N ASP A 245 5.50 2.30 -21.42
CA ASP A 245 5.27 1.12 -20.57
C ASP A 245 6.40 0.93 -19.55
N ARG A 246 7.66 1.09 -19.98
CA ARG A 246 8.80 1.04 -19.07
C ARG A 246 8.76 2.19 -18.08
N ASP A 247 8.43 3.38 -18.54
CA ASP A 247 8.37 4.59 -17.71
C ASP A 247 7.29 4.46 -16.62
N ALA A 248 6.13 3.86 -16.94
CA ALA A 248 5.08 3.56 -15.96
C ALA A 248 5.55 2.57 -14.87
N VAL A 249 6.32 1.54 -15.26
CA VAL A 249 6.89 0.57 -14.29
C VAL A 249 7.98 1.21 -13.44
N LEU A 250 8.87 2.01 -14.04
CA LEU A 250 9.91 2.74 -13.30
C LEU A 250 9.30 3.75 -12.32
N SER A 251 8.25 4.46 -12.72
CA SER A 251 7.52 5.39 -11.83
C SER A 251 6.97 4.67 -10.60
N ARG A 252 6.42 3.46 -10.75
CA ARG A 252 6.03 2.60 -9.62
C ARG A 252 7.24 2.20 -8.78
N LEU A 253 8.39 1.84 -9.37
CA LEU A 253 9.58 1.46 -8.61
C LEU A 253 10.11 2.63 -7.76
N PHE A 254 10.13 3.85 -8.30
CA PHE A 254 10.49 5.05 -7.54
C PHE A 254 9.47 5.34 -6.44
N ALA A 255 8.18 5.28 -6.74
CA ALA A 255 7.11 5.58 -5.79
C ALA A 255 6.99 4.57 -4.64
N LEU A 256 7.47 3.32 -4.82
CA LEU A 256 7.36 2.27 -3.80
C LEU A 256 8.71 1.85 -3.22
N GLU A 257 9.68 1.47 -4.04
CA GLU A 257 10.95 0.91 -3.53
C GLU A 257 11.89 2.03 -3.05
N VAL A 258 12.08 3.07 -3.87
CA VAL A 258 12.92 4.22 -3.51
C VAL A 258 12.29 5.03 -2.38
N ALA A 259 10.99 5.32 -2.48
CA ALA A 259 10.28 6.06 -1.45
C ALA A 259 10.36 5.40 -0.06
N VAL A 260 10.39 4.06 0.03
CA VAL A 260 10.50 3.32 1.30
C VAL A 260 11.84 3.58 1.99
N VAL A 261 12.96 3.55 1.26
CA VAL A 261 14.29 3.69 1.86
C VAL A 261 14.63 5.14 2.23
N LEU A 262 13.90 6.11 1.68
CA LEU A 262 14.03 7.53 2.01
C LEU A 262 13.09 8.00 3.13
N ARG A 263 12.42 7.09 3.85
CA ARG A 263 11.50 7.44 4.95
C ARG A 263 12.24 7.81 6.24
N ASP A 264 11.43 8.21 7.21
CA ASP A 264 11.81 8.65 8.55
C ASP A 264 12.72 7.66 9.30
N ASP A 265 12.62 6.36 9.02
CA ASP A 265 13.48 5.32 9.61
C ASP A 265 14.97 5.51 9.27
N LEU A 266 15.28 6.17 8.15
CA LEU A 266 16.66 6.42 7.72
C LEU A 266 17.46 7.24 8.73
N ILE A 267 16.81 8.10 9.53
CA ILE A 267 17.50 8.89 10.56
C ILE A 267 18.02 8.03 11.72
N ASN A 268 17.48 6.82 11.88
CA ASN A 268 17.73 5.93 13.01
C ASN A 268 18.70 4.78 12.68
N VAL A 269 19.20 4.70 11.44
CA VAL A 269 20.20 3.69 11.04
C VAL A 269 21.61 4.28 11.03
N ASP A 270 22.61 3.41 11.03
CA ASP A 270 24.02 3.82 11.06
C ASP A 270 24.42 4.67 9.84
N ARG A 271 25.39 5.57 10.03
CA ARG A 271 25.85 6.49 8.98
C ARG A 271 26.29 5.79 7.70
N SER A 272 26.97 4.64 7.82
CA SER A 272 27.37 3.84 6.66
C SER A 272 26.18 3.35 5.83
N VAL A 273 25.06 3.02 6.48
CA VAL A 273 23.81 2.65 5.80
C VAL A 273 23.17 3.87 5.14
N GLN A 274 23.16 5.02 5.83
CA GLN A 274 22.65 6.28 5.26
C GLN A 274 23.40 6.67 3.98
N GLU A 275 24.73 6.58 3.99
CA GLU A 275 25.60 6.84 2.85
C GLU A 275 25.35 5.85 1.70
N ALA A 276 25.21 4.55 2.02
CA ALA A 276 24.88 3.53 1.03
C ALA A 276 23.51 3.75 0.37
N VAL A 277 22.49 4.12 1.15
CA VAL A 277 21.15 4.47 0.64
C VAL A 277 21.24 5.67 -0.29
N HIS A 278 21.88 6.76 0.16
CA HIS A 278 22.02 7.97 -0.61
C HIS A 278 22.76 7.72 -1.93
N ALA A 279 23.90 7.04 -1.90
CA ALA A 279 24.68 6.73 -3.11
C ALA A 279 23.89 5.86 -4.10
N CYS A 280 23.20 4.83 -3.61
CA CYS A 280 22.38 3.94 -4.44
C CYS A 280 21.21 4.69 -5.09
N VAL A 281 20.48 5.50 -4.31
CA VAL A 281 19.33 6.26 -4.82
C VAL A 281 19.79 7.31 -5.83
N ARG A 282 20.91 8.01 -5.59
CA ARG A 282 21.49 8.94 -6.56
C ARG A 282 21.80 8.24 -7.87
N GLU A 283 22.53 7.13 -7.82
CA GLU A 283 22.90 6.36 -9.00
C GLU A 283 21.66 5.96 -9.83
N LEU A 284 20.62 5.45 -9.18
CA LEU A 284 19.40 5.01 -9.84
C LEU A 284 18.58 6.18 -10.39
N ALA A 285 18.46 7.28 -9.63
CA ALA A 285 17.75 8.47 -10.06
C ALA A 285 18.43 9.12 -11.26
N ASP A 286 19.75 9.32 -11.24
CA ASP A 286 20.51 9.94 -12.32
C ASP A 286 20.44 9.14 -13.63
N ARG A 287 20.33 7.81 -13.54
CA ARG A 287 20.24 6.94 -14.72
C ARG A 287 18.82 6.76 -15.25
N HIS A 288 17.81 6.76 -14.38
CA HIS A 288 16.50 6.21 -14.73
C HIS A 288 15.31 7.13 -14.42
N LEU A 289 15.48 8.17 -13.59
CA LEU A 289 14.42 9.13 -13.34
C LEU A 289 14.42 10.18 -14.44
N THR A 290 13.29 10.30 -15.14
CA THR A 290 13.09 11.35 -16.15
C THR A 290 12.27 12.49 -15.55
N ALA A 291 12.25 13.64 -16.22
CA ALA A 291 11.40 14.75 -15.79
C ALA A 291 9.90 14.36 -15.77
N GLU A 292 9.47 13.53 -16.74
CA GLU A 292 8.10 13.04 -16.85
C GLU A 292 7.75 12.09 -15.69
N THR A 293 8.55 11.04 -15.47
CA THR A 293 8.31 10.08 -14.37
C THR A 293 8.48 10.74 -13.00
N GLY A 294 9.41 11.67 -12.86
CA GLY A 294 9.59 12.47 -11.63
C GLY A 294 8.39 13.37 -11.31
N ALA A 295 7.69 13.89 -12.32
CA ALA A 295 6.50 14.72 -12.12
C ALA A 295 5.28 13.94 -11.61
N GLU A 296 5.24 12.61 -11.84
CA GLU A 296 4.18 11.72 -11.34
C GLU A 296 4.36 11.31 -9.88
N LEU A 297 5.56 11.48 -9.32
CA LEU A 297 5.85 11.10 -7.94
C LEU A 297 5.16 12.03 -6.94
N GLU A 298 4.81 11.48 -5.78
CA GLU A 298 4.40 12.31 -4.64
C GLU A 298 5.52 13.32 -4.32
N VAL A 299 5.13 14.57 -4.06
CA VAL A 299 6.05 15.69 -3.84
C VAL A 299 7.13 15.37 -2.79
N GLU A 300 6.79 14.70 -1.69
CA GLU A 300 7.77 14.31 -0.65
C GLU A 300 8.85 13.37 -1.21
N THR A 301 8.44 12.39 -2.02
CA THR A 301 9.38 11.44 -2.64
C THR A 301 10.23 12.16 -3.69
N ARG A 302 9.62 12.94 -4.58
CA ARG A 302 10.33 13.72 -5.60
C ARG A 302 11.35 14.67 -4.97
N LEU A 303 10.95 15.41 -3.93
CA LEU A 303 11.81 16.35 -3.22
C LEU A 303 12.98 15.62 -2.56
N ARG A 304 12.74 14.53 -1.83
CA ARG A 304 13.82 13.73 -1.20
C ARG A 304 14.78 13.14 -2.24
N ILE A 305 14.29 12.69 -3.39
CA ILE A 305 15.16 12.25 -4.50
C ILE A 305 15.96 13.42 -5.07
N GLY A 306 15.33 14.58 -5.31
CA GLY A 306 16.03 15.77 -5.80
C GLY A 306 17.14 16.25 -4.86
N VAL A 307 16.89 16.19 -3.54
CA VAL A 307 17.90 16.46 -2.51
C VAL A 307 19.04 15.43 -2.58
N VAL A 308 18.74 14.15 -2.76
CA VAL A 308 19.76 13.11 -2.98
C VAL A 308 20.59 13.36 -4.23
N GLN A 309 19.99 13.88 -5.30
CA GLN A 309 20.72 14.19 -6.54
C GLN A 309 21.63 15.42 -6.37
N ALA A 310 21.17 16.44 -5.63
CA ALA A 310 21.84 17.74 -5.57
C ALA A 310 22.73 17.98 -4.33
N GLY A 311 22.56 17.24 -3.23
CA GLY A 311 23.27 17.51 -1.95
C GLY A 311 24.06 16.35 -1.38
N ASP A 312 24.16 16.27 -0.07
CA ASP A 312 24.76 15.13 0.62
C ASP A 312 23.76 14.41 1.55
N VAL A 313 24.29 13.44 2.30
CA VAL A 313 23.49 12.67 3.27
C VAL A 313 22.92 13.58 4.35
N ASP A 314 23.65 14.61 4.79
CA ASP A 314 23.19 15.50 5.84
C ASP A 314 22.07 16.43 5.36
N ASP A 315 22.10 16.85 4.10
CA ASP A 315 20.98 17.56 3.46
C ASP A 315 19.71 16.70 3.44
N LEU A 316 19.81 15.44 2.98
CA LEU A 316 18.68 14.50 3.00
C LEU A 316 18.13 14.32 4.41
N LEU A 317 19.01 14.08 5.38
CA LEU A 317 18.61 13.88 6.78
C LEU A 317 17.98 15.16 7.37
N ALA A 318 18.42 16.35 6.96
CA ALA A 318 17.81 17.61 7.40
C ALA A 318 16.36 17.72 6.90
N VAL A 319 16.08 17.35 5.65
CA VAL A 319 14.72 17.31 5.11
C VAL A 319 13.85 16.29 5.84
N ILE A 320 14.36 15.08 6.10
CA ILE A 320 13.61 14.07 6.84
C ILE A 320 13.35 14.53 8.29
N ARG A 321 14.34 15.14 8.95
CA ARG A 321 14.17 15.70 10.31
C ARG A 321 13.12 16.81 10.35
N GLN A 322 13.04 17.65 9.32
CA GLN A 322 11.98 18.65 9.20
C GLN A 322 10.59 17.99 9.28
N ASP A 323 10.35 16.95 8.48
CA ASP A 323 9.06 16.25 8.48
C ASP A 323 8.74 15.59 9.83
N VAL A 324 9.75 14.98 10.47
CA VAL A 324 9.59 14.22 11.72
C VAL A 324 9.40 15.14 12.93
N GLN A 325 10.16 16.23 13.01
CA GLN A 325 10.23 17.09 14.19
C GLN A 325 9.30 18.30 14.10
N HIS A 326 9.15 18.85 12.90
CA HIS A 326 8.46 20.12 12.70
C HIS A 326 7.22 20.00 11.80
N GLY A 327 7.07 18.89 11.06
CA GLY A 327 5.99 18.68 10.09
C GLY A 327 6.32 19.27 8.71
N ILE A 328 5.29 19.46 7.89
CA ILE A 328 5.46 20.00 6.53
C ILE A 328 6.08 21.40 6.59
N ALA A 329 7.07 21.65 5.73
CA ALA A 329 7.72 22.94 5.64
C ALA A 329 6.76 24.04 5.10
N PRO A 330 6.93 25.31 5.51
CA PRO A 330 6.14 26.42 4.99
C PRO A 330 6.23 26.54 3.47
N ILE A 331 5.15 27.03 2.84
CA ILE A 331 5.11 27.35 1.42
C ILE A 331 5.56 28.80 1.22
N VAL A 332 6.48 29.00 0.29
CA VAL A 332 6.89 30.31 -0.22
C VAL A 332 6.27 30.48 -1.60
N VAL A 333 5.53 31.57 -1.80
CA VAL A 333 4.85 31.90 -3.06
C VAL A 333 5.58 33.08 -3.71
N GLU A 334 6.07 32.90 -4.94
CA GLU A 334 6.76 33.92 -5.73
C GLU A 334 6.16 33.99 -7.13
N GLY A 335 5.31 34.99 -7.35
CA GLY A 335 4.51 35.08 -8.59
C GLY A 335 3.68 33.82 -8.78
N ASP A 336 3.95 33.10 -9.85
CA ASP A 336 3.26 31.84 -10.17
C ASP A 336 3.92 30.58 -9.59
N ARG A 337 5.11 30.67 -9.00
CA ARG A 337 5.82 29.49 -8.47
C ARG A 337 5.63 29.35 -6.97
N TRP A 338 5.43 28.12 -6.53
CA TRP A 338 5.27 27.75 -5.12
C TRP A 338 6.40 26.82 -4.73
N TYR A 339 7.05 27.09 -3.61
CA TYR A 339 8.16 26.27 -3.10
C TYR A 339 7.87 25.80 -1.68
N ALA A 340 8.23 24.56 -1.36
CA ALA A 340 8.25 24.08 0.02
C ALA A 340 9.60 24.41 0.65
N ALA A 341 9.61 25.31 1.63
CA ALA A 341 10.82 25.84 2.27
C ALA A 341 11.46 24.84 3.25
N TYR A 342 11.77 23.63 2.77
CA TYR A 342 12.55 22.64 3.49
C TYR A 342 14.01 23.09 3.64
N PRO A 343 14.76 22.51 4.61
CA PRO A 343 16.20 22.70 4.68
C PRO A 343 16.87 22.46 3.32
N GLY A 344 17.71 23.41 2.91
CA GLY A 344 18.33 23.46 1.58
C GLY A 344 17.69 24.50 0.66
N PHE A 345 16.40 24.79 0.77
CA PHE A 345 15.77 25.87 0.00
C PHE A 345 16.27 27.23 0.47
N ARG A 346 17.21 27.82 -0.28
CA ARG A 346 17.85 29.13 -0.01
C ARG A 346 18.35 29.30 1.43
N THR A 347 18.72 28.18 2.07
CA THR A 347 19.33 28.19 3.40
C THR A 347 20.77 28.71 3.26
N PRO A 348 21.28 29.59 4.14
CA PRO A 348 22.65 30.08 4.05
C PRO A 348 23.67 28.93 3.95
N GLY A 349 24.50 28.96 2.92
CA GLY A 349 25.51 27.93 2.66
C GLY A 349 25.05 26.74 1.81
N SER A 350 23.76 26.63 1.47
CA SER A 350 23.27 25.61 0.55
C SER A 350 23.42 26.04 -0.92
N SER A 351 23.81 25.10 -1.79
CA SER A 351 23.86 25.26 -3.25
C SER A 351 22.72 24.53 -3.98
N MET A 352 21.68 24.10 -3.24
CA MET A 352 20.57 23.34 -3.81
C MET A 352 19.76 24.18 -4.81
N PRO A 353 19.42 23.64 -5.99
CA PRO A 353 18.51 24.29 -6.92
C PRO A 353 17.09 24.43 -6.33
N ASP A 354 16.46 25.59 -6.55
CA ASP A 354 15.10 25.87 -6.07
C ASP A 354 14.06 24.88 -6.67
N GLU A 355 14.31 24.36 -7.87
CA GLU A 355 13.46 23.40 -8.58
C GLU A 355 13.23 22.12 -7.78
N VAL A 356 14.19 21.72 -6.92
CA VAL A 356 14.04 20.56 -6.02
C VAL A 356 12.84 20.77 -5.10
N PHE A 357 12.63 22.01 -4.65
CA PHE A 357 11.63 22.40 -3.67
C PHE A 357 10.34 22.93 -4.30
N GLU A 358 10.27 23.04 -5.62
CA GLU A 358 9.09 23.55 -6.32
C GLU A 358 7.91 22.59 -6.17
N VAL A 359 6.75 23.09 -5.74
CA VAL A 359 5.49 22.34 -5.55
C VAL A 359 4.35 22.88 -6.41
N THR A 360 4.64 23.76 -7.36
CA THR A 360 3.66 24.48 -8.20
C THR A 360 2.65 23.53 -8.85
N ALA A 361 3.11 22.44 -9.46
CA ALA A 361 2.24 21.50 -10.17
C ALA A 361 1.26 20.74 -9.24
N GLN A 362 1.57 20.65 -7.95
CA GLN A 362 0.73 20.00 -6.93
C GLN A 362 0.28 20.98 -5.85
N ALA A 363 0.21 22.29 -6.16
CA ALA A 363 -0.03 23.35 -5.19
C ALA A 363 -1.27 23.12 -4.32
N ALA A 364 -2.41 22.75 -4.91
CA ALA A 364 -3.64 22.49 -4.16
C ALA A 364 -3.51 21.28 -3.21
N GLY A 365 -2.91 20.19 -3.70
CA GLY A 365 -2.67 19.00 -2.88
C GLY A 365 -1.69 19.27 -1.73
N TRP A 366 -0.69 20.10 -1.99
CA TRP A 366 0.30 20.51 -1.00
C TRP A 366 -0.27 21.48 0.04
N ALA A 367 -1.09 22.44 -0.38
CA ALA A 367 -1.81 23.35 0.51
C ALA A 367 -2.76 22.61 1.48
N ALA A 368 -3.29 21.46 1.07
CA ALA A 368 -4.13 20.61 1.91
C ALA A 368 -3.35 19.78 2.94
N LYS A 369 -2.00 19.74 2.90
CA LYS A 369 -1.19 18.98 3.86
C LYS A 369 -0.99 19.73 5.17
N LEU A 370 -2.01 19.71 6.00
CA LEU A 370 -1.99 20.34 7.33
C LEU A 370 -1.43 19.38 8.39
N ASP A 371 -0.76 19.95 9.40
CA ASP A 371 -0.33 19.22 10.60
C ASP A 371 -1.24 19.56 11.78
N ALA A 372 -1.96 18.56 12.31
CA ALA A 372 -2.77 18.69 13.51
C ALA A 372 -1.87 19.00 14.71
N THR A 373 -2.08 20.16 15.32
CA THR A 373 -1.37 20.65 16.51
C THR A 373 -2.14 20.35 17.80
N GLN A 374 -3.46 20.16 17.71
CA GLN A 374 -4.29 19.84 18.86
C GLN A 374 -5.51 19.01 18.44
N ALA A 375 -5.89 18.05 19.29
CA ALA A 375 -7.19 17.37 19.22
C ALA A 375 -7.74 17.22 20.63
N VAL A 376 -8.91 17.79 20.92
CA VAL A 376 -9.52 17.79 22.25
C VAL A 376 -11.03 17.59 22.20
N TRP A 377 -11.56 16.95 23.24
CA TRP A 377 -13.00 16.94 23.47
C TRP A 377 -13.42 18.27 24.07
N ARG A 378 -14.40 18.93 23.45
CA ARG A 378 -14.96 20.19 23.94
C ARG A 378 -16.47 20.10 24.01
N ARG A 379 -17.06 20.75 25.02
CA ARG A 379 -18.50 20.99 25.08
C ARG A 379 -18.76 22.42 24.58
N ARG A 380 -19.58 22.54 23.55
CA ARG A 380 -20.02 23.83 23.00
C ARG A 380 -21.04 24.48 23.92
N ALA A 381 -21.26 25.79 23.70
CA ALA A 381 -22.26 26.56 24.43
C ALA A 381 -23.69 26.05 24.20
N ASP A 382 -23.97 25.50 23.01
CA ASP A 382 -25.24 24.83 22.67
C ASP A 382 -25.43 23.46 23.35
N GLY A 383 -24.46 23.02 24.16
CA GLY A 383 -24.47 21.76 24.88
C GLY A 383 -23.94 20.56 24.09
N ALA A 384 -23.64 20.71 22.80
CA ALA A 384 -23.09 19.64 21.97
C ALA A 384 -21.66 19.27 22.39
N THR A 385 -21.33 17.99 22.36
CA THR A 385 -19.95 17.52 22.54
C THR A 385 -19.30 17.32 21.18
N VAL A 386 -18.12 17.91 20.99
CA VAL A 386 -17.38 17.89 19.73
C VAL A 386 -15.95 17.41 19.94
N LEU A 387 -15.39 16.76 18.92
CA LEU A 387 -13.94 16.65 18.77
C LEU A 387 -13.46 17.91 18.03
N ALA A 388 -12.84 18.82 18.77
CA ALA A 388 -12.21 20.01 18.20
C ALA A 388 -10.77 19.70 17.81
N ILE A 389 -10.43 19.96 16.55
CA ILE A 389 -9.11 19.73 15.97
C ILE A 389 -8.57 21.07 15.51
N SER A 390 -7.35 21.42 15.92
CA SER A 390 -6.59 22.55 15.37
C SER A 390 -5.45 22.01 14.54
N ALA A 391 -5.25 22.57 13.36
CA ALA A 391 -4.20 22.16 12.44
C ALA A 391 -3.51 23.37 11.82
N ARG A 392 -2.19 23.29 11.69
CA ARG A 392 -1.35 24.32 11.09
C ARG A 392 -1.25 24.06 9.59
N SER A 393 -1.52 25.09 8.80
CA SER A 393 -1.28 25.09 7.35
C SER A 393 0.19 25.42 7.06
N PRO A 394 0.81 24.75 6.08
CA PRO A 394 2.10 25.18 5.55
C PRO A 394 1.97 26.45 4.70
N LEU A 395 0.76 26.80 4.21
CA LEU A 395 0.50 28.03 3.47
C LEU A 395 0.12 29.17 4.43
N PRO A 396 0.92 30.27 4.51
CA PRO A 396 0.65 31.36 5.45
C PRO A 396 -0.68 32.10 5.21
N ASP A 397 -1.16 32.16 3.97
CA ASP A 397 -2.36 32.87 3.51
C ASP A 397 -3.42 31.90 2.96
N LEU A 398 -3.56 30.72 3.58
CA LEU A 398 -4.47 29.67 3.11
C LEU A 398 -5.92 30.15 2.92
N ALA A 399 -6.40 31.09 3.75
CA ALA A 399 -7.76 31.61 3.66
C ALA A 399 -8.03 32.37 2.34
N ALA A 400 -6.99 32.87 1.67
CA ALA A 400 -7.09 33.58 0.41
C ALA A 400 -7.24 32.68 -0.83
N GLN A 401 -6.98 31.36 -0.70
CA GLN A 401 -6.93 30.45 -1.85
C GLN A 401 -8.31 29.96 -2.31
N GLY A 402 -9.27 29.80 -1.40
CA GLY A 402 -10.61 29.31 -1.71
C GLY A 402 -11.27 28.57 -0.55
N GLU A 403 -12.26 27.73 -0.87
CA GLU A 403 -12.95 26.91 0.12
C GLU A 403 -12.00 25.87 0.75
N ILE A 404 -12.03 25.79 2.09
CA ILE A 404 -11.30 24.80 2.87
C ILE A 404 -12.32 23.89 3.54
N ARG A 405 -12.23 22.60 3.27
CA ARG A 405 -13.11 21.57 3.86
C ARG A 405 -12.30 20.61 4.70
N VAL A 406 -12.83 20.24 5.86
CA VAL A 406 -12.27 19.17 6.69
C VAL A 406 -13.33 18.09 6.86
N GLN A 407 -13.01 16.87 6.43
CA GLN A 407 -13.96 15.77 6.32
C GLN A 407 -13.46 14.49 6.99
N ALA A 408 -14.37 13.67 7.49
CA ALA A 408 -14.12 12.32 7.99
C ALA A 408 -15.01 11.34 7.23
N GLU A 409 -14.52 10.87 6.09
CA GLU A 409 -15.32 10.23 5.03
C GLU A 409 -16.43 11.18 4.53
N ASP A 410 -17.70 10.81 4.71
CA ASP A 410 -18.89 11.57 4.30
C ASP A 410 -19.26 12.72 5.27
N LEU A 411 -18.62 12.77 6.45
CA LEU A 411 -18.89 13.80 7.45
C LEU A 411 -18.05 15.05 7.19
N THR A 412 -18.70 16.19 6.95
CA THR A 412 -18.02 17.49 6.82
C THR A 412 -18.10 18.27 8.12
N ALA A 413 -16.96 18.67 8.67
CA ALA A 413 -16.90 19.50 9.86
C ALA A 413 -17.02 20.99 9.51
N PRO A 414 -17.71 21.81 10.33
CA PRO A 414 -17.57 23.25 10.28
C PRO A 414 -16.10 23.64 10.47
N VAL A 415 -15.62 24.57 9.65
CA VAL A 415 -14.24 25.04 9.64
C VAL A 415 -14.19 26.51 10.02
N GLN A 416 -13.27 26.87 10.92
CA GLN A 416 -12.86 28.23 11.18
C GLN A 416 -11.38 28.37 10.85
N VAL A 417 -11.01 29.44 10.15
CA VAL A 417 -9.62 29.70 9.76
C VAL A 417 -9.16 30.97 10.45
N THR A 418 -8.01 30.90 11.11
CA THR A 418 -7.38 32.02 11.79
C THR A 418 -6.01 32.25 11.21
N GLU A 419 -5.79 33.43 10.63
CA GLU A 419 -4.48 33.84 10.12
C GLU A 419 -3.64 34.43 11.26
N SER A 420 -2.49 33.81 11.56
CA SER A 420 -1.57 34.28 12.60
C SER A 420 -0.14 34.15 12.08
N ARG A 421 0.45 35.21 11.53
CA ARG A 421 1.84 35.16 11.06
C ARG A 421 2.75 34.57 12.15
N PRO A 422 3.52 33.50 11.88
CA PRO A 422 3.90 33.00 10.56
C PRO A 422 3.03 31.86 9.96
N ALA A 423 1.91 31.46 10.56
CA ALA A 423 1.12 30.31 10.11
C ALA A 423 -0.40 30.52 10.13
N THR A 424 -1.11 29.93 9.16
CA THR A 424 -2.58 29.83 9.22
C THR A 424 -2.98 28.62 10.05
N VAL A 425 -3.95 28.79 10.96
CA VAL A 425 -4.54 27.71 11.76
C VAL A 425 -5.95 27.42 11.28
N VAL A 426 -6.21 26.16 10.94
CA VAL A 426 -7.52 25.64 10.58
C VAL A 426 -8.09 24.87 11.77
N GLN A 427 -9.27 25.27 12.23
CA GLN A 427 -10.01 24.63 13.30
C GLN A 427 -11.22 23.92 12.73
N ALA A 428 -11.35 22.63 13.01
CA ALA A 428 -12.46 21.80 12.56
C ALA A 428 -13.10 21.08 13.74
N GLU A 429 -14.43 21.00 13.74
CA GLU A 429 -15.18 20.42 14.85
C GLU A 429 -16.16 19.35 14.41
N PHE A 430 -15.86 18.10 14.76
CA PHE A 430 -16.76 16.97 14.50
C PHE A 430 -17.71 16.80 15.70
N ALA A 431 -19.01 17.01 15.48
CA ALA A 431 -20.00 16.72 16.49
C ALA A 431 -20.09 15.22 16.74
N VAL A 432 -20.04 14.84 18.02
CA VAL A 432 -20.07 13.43 18.42
C VAL A 432 -21.34 12.72 17.96
N ALA A 433 -22.47 13.42 17.99
CA ALA A 433 -23.74 12.89 17.53
C ALA A 433 -23.68 12.50 16.04
N ASP A 434 -23.13 13.36 15.18
CA ASP A 434 -23.05 13.13 13.74
C ASP A 434 -22.08 11.99 13.40
N VAL A 435 -20.94 11.96 14.08
CA VAL A 435 -19.97 10.86 13.97
C VAL A 435 -20.61 9.51 14.30
N VAL A 436 -21.42 9.43 15.37
CA VAL A 436 -22.13 8.20 15.75
C VAL A 436 -23.31 7.92 14.81
N ASN A 437 -23.93 8.94 14.22
CA ASN A 437 -25.05 8.78 13.30
C ASN A 437 -24.61 8.20 11.95
N ALA A 438 -23.47 8.65 11.43
CA ALA A 438 -22.93 8.13 10.17
C ALA A 438 -22.28 6.75 10.33
N SER A 439 -21.84 6.37 11.54
CA SER A 439 -21.28 5.04 11.78
C SER A 439 -22.37 3.96 11.86
N ALA A 440 -22.42 3.10 10.84
CA ALA A 440 -23.17 1.85 10.89
C ALA A 440 -22.65 0.92 12.01
N VAL A 441 -23.34 -0.19 12.28
CA VAL A 441 -23.19 -1.07 13.45
C VAL A 441 -21.79 -1.71 13.62
N SER A 442 -20.81 -1.43 12.75
CA SER A 442 -19.46 -2.00 12.78
C SER A 442 -18.37 -0.98 13.14
N GLY A 443 -17.19 -1.47 13.55
CA GLY A 443 -16.06 -0.69 14.06
C GLY A 443 -15.32 0.13 13.00
N GLN A 444 -16.02 1.05 12.33
CA GLN A 444 -15.53 1.88 11.23
C GLN A 444 -14.44 2.85 11.72
N ARG A 445 -13.40 3.01 10.91
CA ARG A 445 -12.31 3.98 11.10
C ARG A 445 -12.36 4.97 9.94
N ARG A 446 -12.63 6.23 10.25
CA ARG A 446 -12.79 7.31 9.27
C ARG A 446 -11.49 8.12 9.20
N SER A 447 -10.85 8.18 8.04
CA SER A 447 -9.69 9.06 7.85
C SER A 447 -10.16 10.52 7.81
N VAL A 448 -9.52 11.39 8.60
CA VAL A 448 -9.76 12.83 8.53
C VAL A 448 -8.92 13.39 7.39
N ARG A 449 -9.55 14.06 6.43
CA ARG A 449 -8.90 14.69 5.27
C ARG A 449 -9.22 16.17 5.23
N VAL A 450 -8.29 16.93 4.68
CA VAL A 450 -8.47 18.35 4.35
C VAL A 450 -8.54 18.46 2.84
N SER A 451 -9.47 19.24 2.32
CA SER A 451 -9.53 19.63 0.91
C SER A 451 -9.42 21.15 0.80
N VAL A 452 -8.65 21.62 -0.18
CA VAL A 452 -8.39 23.03 -0.44
C VAL A 452 -8.54 23.28 -1.93
N HIS A 453 -9.30 24.32 -2.29
CA HIS A 453 -9.22 24.89 -3.64
C HIS A 453 -8.08 25.90 -3.69
N ALA A 454 -7.11 25.68 -4.58
CA ALA A 454 -6.02 26.62 -4.84
C ALA A 454 -5.66 26.57 -6.33
N ARG A 455 -5.36 27.73 -6.92
CA ARG A 455 -4.99 27.87 -8.35
C ARG A 455 -5.96 27.18 -9.33
N GLY A 456 -7.26 27.22 -9.04
CA GLY A 456 -8.29 26.61 -9.89
C GLY A 456 -8.35 25.08 -9.83
N GLN A 457 -7.61 24.44 -8.93
CA GLN A 457 -7.63 23.00 -8.70
C GLN A 457 -8.11 22.69 -7.28
N GLU A 458 -8.77 21.54 -7.09
CA GLU A 458 -9.03 20.99 -5.77
C GLU A 458 -7.93 19.99 -5.40
N GLY A 459 -7.33 20.17 -4.23
CA GLY A 459 -6.40 19.20 -3.65
C GLY A 459 -6.94 18.64 -2.36
N SER A 460 -6.63 17.37 -2.05
CA SER A 460 -7.03 16.73 -0.80
C SER A 460 -5.91 15.90 -0.21
N ALA A 461 -5.64 16.06 1.09
CA ALA A 461 -4.65 15.28 1.82
C ALA A 461 -5.20 14.77 3.17
N PRO A 462 -4.79 13.58 3.64
CA PRO A 462 -5.06 13.15 5.01
C PRO A 462 -4.45 14.13 6.01
N LEU A 463 -5.19 14.46 7.06
CA LEU A 463 -4.69 15.34 8.12
C LEU A 463 -3.58 14.63 8.90
N ARG A 464 -2.37 15.21 8.88
CA ARG A 464 -1.20 14.66 9.57
C ARG A 464 -1.37 14.89 11.08
N ALA A 465 -1.03 13.89 11.89
CA ALA A 465 -1.05 13.98 13.35
C ALA A 465 0.18 13.27 13.96
N ALA A 466 1.28 13.23 13.20
CA ALA A 466 2.58 12.74 13.68
C ALA A 466 3.01 13.57 14.91
N GLY A 467 3.52 12.90 15.95
CA GLY A 467 3.85 13.55 17.23
C GLY A 467 2.66 14.01 18.09
N LEU A 468 1.44 14.11 17.55
CA LEU A 468 0.28 14.57 18.32
C LEU A 468 -0.18 13.53 19.35
N ARG A 469 -0.36 13.98 20.60
CA ARG A 469 -1.02 13.22 21.66
C ARG A 469 -2.54 13.37 21.52
N LEU A 470 -3.20 12.27 21.21
CA LEU A 470 -4.66 12.24 21.04
C LEU A 470 -5.40 12.07 22.37
N PRO A 471 -6.63 12.61 22.50
CA PRO A 471 -7.40 12.51 23.73
C PRO A 471 -7.89 11.07 23.92
N ARG A 472 -8.18 10.72 25.17
CA ARG A 472 -8.73 9.40 25.49
C ARG A 472 -10.09 9.20 24.80
N PRO A 473 -10.50 7.94 24.55
CA PRO A 473 -11.82 7.65 23.99
C PRO A 473 -12.95 8.28 24.79
N LEU A 474 -13.93 8.85 24.09
CA LEU A 474 -15.18 9.33 24.66
C LEU A 474 -16.21 8.21 24.62
N ILE A 475 -16.94 8.01 25.73
CA ILE A 475 -18.06 7.09 25.78
C ILE A 475 -19.34 7.86 25.50
N TRP A 476 -20.09 7.41 24.51
CA TRP A 476 -21.33 8.06 24.09
C TRP A 476 -22.49 7.07 24.06
N ARG A 477 -23.65 7.50 24.54
CA ARG A 477 -24.87 6.70 24.55
C ARG A 477 -25.85 7.23 23.52
N ARG A 478 -26.35 6.33 22.66
CA ARG A 478 -27.44 6.61 21.70
C ARG A 478 -28.52 5.53 21.90
N GLY A 479 -29.62 5.90 22.57
CA GLY A 479 -30.65 4.95 22.99
C GLY A 479 -30.10 3.89 23.95
N LEU A 480 -30.26 2.61 23.60
CA LEU A 480 -29.73 1.46 24.37
C LEU A 480 -28.28 1.09 24.00
N ARG A 481 -27.72 1.68 22.95
CA ARG A 481 -26.36 1.36 22.48
C ARG A 481 -25.34 2.34 23.07
N VAL A 482 -24.18 1.79 23.42
CA VAL A 482 -23.04 2.53 23.93
C VAL A 482 -21.90 2.42 22.91
N TYR A 483 -21.26 3.53 22.62
CA TYR A 483 -20.18 3.64 21.65
C TYR A 483 -18.93 4.19 22.34
N ALA A 484 -17.77 3.67 21.96
CA ALA A 484 -16.47 4.27 22.24
C ALA A 484 -16.00 4.99 20.99
N ILE A 485 -15.87 6.31 21.07
CA ILE A 485 -15.39 7.16 19.98
C ILE A 485 -13.94 7.51 20.29
N THR A 486 -13.04 7.17 19.39
CA THR A 486 -11.59 7.22 19.62
C THR A 486 -10.92 7.95 18.47
N PRO A 487 -10.40 9.16 18.70
CA PRO A 487 -9.39 9.75 17.83
C PRO A 487 -8.15 8.84 17.88
N ALA A 488 -7.69 8.40 16.73
CA ALA A 488 -6.56 7.49 16.58
C ALA A 488 -5.65 7.96 15.45
N LYS A 489 -4.46 7.34 15.36
CA LYS A 489 -3.55 7.50 14.22
C LYS A 489 -3.52 6.20 13.44
N ASP A 490 -3.43 6.30 12.12
CA ASP A 490 -3.05 5.16 11.31
C ASP A 490 -1.53 4.88 11.43
N PRO A 491 -1.01 3.78 10.86
CA PRO A 491 0.42 3.48 10.91
C PRO A 491 1.32 4.56 10.26
N SER A 492 0.76 5.43 9.41
CA SER A 492 1.45 6.55 8.77
C SER A 492 1.31 7.86 9.55
N GLY A 493 0.76 7.83 10.77
CA GLY A 493 0.60 9.01 11.61
C GLY A 493 -0.55 9.94 11.21
N ARG A 494 -1.46 9.51 10.32
CA ARG A 494 -2.60 10.30 9.85
C ARG A 494 -3.78 10.17 10.82
N LEU A 495 -4.52 11.27 11.03
CA LEU A 495 -5.63 11.30 11.98
C LEU A 495 -6.81 10.48 11.47
N MET A 496 -7.36 9.65 12.36
CA MET A 496 -8.60 8.90 12.14
C MET A 496 -9.57 9.07 13.31
N ILE A 497 -10.86 8.94 13.03
CA ILE A 497 -11.92 8.85 14.03
C ILE A 497 -12.49 7.42 13.98
N SER A 498 -12.33 6.68 15.06
CA SER A 498 -12.84 5.31 15.20
C SER A 498 -14.09 5.29 16.07
N VAL A 499 -15.15 4.62 15.61
CA VAL A 499 -16.39 4.44 16.36
C VAL A 499 -16.61 2.97 16.57
N VAL A 500 -16.61 2.53 17.83
CA VAL A 500 -16.76 1.10 18.16
C VAL A 500 -17.95 0.91 19.10
N PRO A 501 -18.94 0.07 18.74
CA PRO A 501 -19.99 -0.30 19.68
C PRO A 501 -19.40 -1.11 20.84
N MET A 502 -19.82 -0.77 22.06
CA MET A 502 -19.40 -1.44 23.27
C MET A 502 -20.39 -2.55 23.64
N THR A 503 -19.88 -3.77 23.81
CA THR A 503 -20.62 -4.88 24.40
C THR A 503 -20.45 -4.89 25.92
N PRO A 504 -21.39 -5.49 26.70
CA PRO A 504 -21.28 -5.57 28.16
C PRO A 504 -19.93 -6.13 28.65
N GLY A 505 -19.39 -7.16 27.97
CA GLY A 505 -18.08 -7.74 28.30
C GLY A 505 -16.90 -6.78 28.09
N ARG A 506 -16.95 -5.90 27.07
CA ARG A 506 -15.93 -4.87 26.85
C ARG A 506 -16.01 -3.71 27.85
N ILE A 507 -17.19 -3.45 28.41
CA ILE A 507 -17.39 -2.47 29.48
C ILE A 507 -16.76 -2.98 30.78
N LEU A 508 -17.03 -4.23 31.18
CA LEU A 508 -16.42 -4.86 32.35
C LEU A 508 -14.89 -4.92 32.26
N ALA A 509 -14.34 -5.37 31.13
CA ALA A 509 -12.88 -5.49 30.93
C ALA A 509 -12.12 -4.15 31.00
N ARG A 510 -12.81 -3.02 30.84
CA ARG A 510 -12.23 -1.67 30.96
C ARG A 510 -12.33 -1.10 32.36
N LEU A 511 -13.34 -1.49 33.13
CA LEU A 511 -13.48 -1.12 34.54
C LEU A 511 -12.43 -1.82 35.41
N THR A 512 -12.02 -3.04 35.04
CA THR A 512 -10.94 -3.78 35.73
C THR A 512 -9.53 -3.24 35.46
N ARG A 513 -9.30 -2.55 34.33
CA ARG A 513 -8.03 -1.85 34.02
C ARG A 513 -7.89 -0.47 34.68
N ARG A 514 -8.87 -0.04 35.47
CA ARG A 514 -8.85 1.24 36.22
C ARG A 514 -8.46 1.08 37.70
N ARG A 515 -7.99 -0.10 38.12
CA ARG A 515 -7.34 -0.30 39.42
C ARG A 515 -5.84 -0.25 39.29
#